data_AF-A0A2H9Q559-F1
#
_entry.id   AF-A0A2H9Q559-F1
#
_cell.length_a   1.000
_cell.length_b   1.000
_cell.length_c   1.000
_cell.angle_alpha   90.00
_cell.angle_beta   90.00
_cell.angle_gamma   90.00
#
_symmetry.space_group_name_H-M   'P 1'
#
loop_
_entity.id
_entity.type
_entity.pdbx_description
1 polymer ?
#
loop_
_entity_poly.entity_id
_entity_poly.type
_entity_poly.pdbx_seq_one_letter_code
_entity_poly.pdbx_strand_id
1 'polypeptide(L)'
;MVQNLARKKKDPFARLAKFRQLEFLIAGGAVVAFVFLVAAYFVQPGTQQSPPDWGVNLTIDNGGAMANSPKVLLYLSSSKARDCRYSNSDGIWTDFETPAADARQWTLSPGDGLKVVRAVCRASDASERSAEASILLDSTPPEIVLLKLSGVTNSEFEASFKATDNIARTLACSMNLDAIKLDLGRVASNAVKTKALTASQGTHSIKVECTDDAGNRGEAIVSFTVEALEPNANNS
;
A
#
# COMPACT_ATOMS: atom_id res chain seq x y z
N MET A 1 20.02 -43.13 -46.76
CA MET A 1 20.12 -41.67 -46.55
C MET A 1 19.28 -41.31 -45.33
N VAL A 2 19.87 -41.29 -44.12
CA VAL A 2 19.26 -40.75 -42.90
C VAL A 2 20.39 -40.15 -42.06
N GLN A 3 20.32 -38.87 -41.73
CA GLN A 3 21.25 -38.16 -40.85
C GLN A 3 20.80 -38.28 -39.40
N ASN A 4 21.75 -38.51 -38.48
CA ASN A 4 21.58 -38.33 -37.04
C ASN A 4 22.68 -37.37 -36.55
N LEU A 5 22.27 -36.21 -36.02
CA LEU A 5 23.15 -35.16 -35.50
C LEU A 5 23.35 -35.35 -33.99
N ALA A 6 24.57 -35.70 -33.57
CA ALA A 6 25.00 -35.67 -32.18
C ALA A 6 25.68 -34.33 -31.85
N ARG A 7 25.10 -33.53 -30.94
CA ARG A 7 25.74 -32.32 -30.36
C ARG A 7 26.66 -32.71 -29.20
N LYS A 8 27.97 -32.45 -29.34
CA LYS A 8 28.96 -32.48 -28.25
C LYS A 8 28.82 -31.23 -27.35
N LYS A 9 28.77 -31.44 -26.03
CA LYS A 9 28.90 -30.39 -24.99
C LYS A 9 30.28 -29.71 -25.07
N LYS A 10 30.31 -28.38 -24.95
CA LYS A 10 31.54 -27.57 -24.84
C LYS A 10 31.72 -27.18 -23.37
N ASP A 11 32.87 -27.52 -22.80
CA ASP A 11 33.29 -27.21 -21.43
C ASP A 11 34.02 -25.85 -21.41
N PRO A 12 33.66 -24.87 -20.56
CA PRO A 12 34.17 -23.50 -20.66
C PRO A 12 35.54 -23.22 -20.03
N PHE A 13 36.28 -24.22 -19.52
CA PHE A 13 37.53 -24.00 -18.78
C PHE A 13 38.84 -24.13 -19.58
N ALA A 14 38.80 -23.99 -20.90
CA ALA A 14 40.01 -24.04 -21.72
C ALA A 14 40.38 -22.66 -22.29
N ARG A 15 41.22 -21.89 -21.57
CA ARG A 15 42.45 -21.27 -22.13
C ARG A 15 43.23 -20.47 -21.09
N LEU A 16 44.43 -20.99 -20.82
CA LEU A 16 45.51 -20.35 -20.07
C LEU A 16 46.10 -19.12 -20.79
N ALA A 17 46.69 -18.27 -19.95
CA ALA A 17 47.39 -17.03 -20.19
C ALA A 17 48.43 -17.02 -21.32
N LYS A 18 48.54 -15.86 -21.98
CA LYS A 18 49.77 -15.38 -22.64
C LYS A 18 49.98 -13.92 -22.26
N PHE A 19 50.85 -13.66 -21.28
CA PHE A 19 51.42 -12.34 -21.04
C PHE A 19 52.66 -12.18 -21.93
N ARG A 20 52.70 -11.13 -22.74
CA ARG A 20 53.76 -10.82 -23.72
C ARG A 20 54.81 -9.96 -23.00
N GLN A 21 56.05 -10.44 -22.87
CA GLN A 21 57.16 -9.62 -22.36
C GLN A 21 57.68 -8.67 -23.44
N LEU A 22 58.03 -7.45 -23.02
CA LEU A 22 58.61 -6.39 -23.83
C LEU A 22 60.14 -6.38 -23.57
N GLU A 23 60.95 -6.64 -24.59
CA GLU A 23 62.42 -6.55 -24.50
C GLU A 23 62.87 -5.08 -24.62
N PHE A 24 63.71 -4.62 -23.69
CA PHE A 24 64.43 -3.34 -23.78
C PHE A 24 65.91 -3.61 -24.06
N LEU A 25 66.44 -2.98 -25.11
CA LEU A 25 67.87 -2.91 -25.44
C LEU A 25 68.57 -1.96 -24.46
N ILE A 26 69.63 -2.39 -23.77
CA ILE A 26 70.50 -1.49 -22.99
C ILE A 26 71.93 -1.59 -23.54
N ALA A 27 72.43 -0.47 -24.05
CA ALA A 27 73.83 -0.27 -24.37
C ALA A 27 74.50 0.56 -23.25
N GLY A 28 75.51 -0.03 -22.61
CA GLY A 28 76.65 0.68 -22.00
C GLY A 28 76.42 1.55 -20.75
N GLY A 29 76.86 1.03 -19.59
CA GLY A 29 77.59 1.83 -18.59
C GLY A 29 76.83 2.26 -17.32
N ALA A 30 77.43 1.88 -16.18
CA ALA A 30 77.20 2.35 -14.80
C ALA A 30 76.00 1.76 -14.02
N VAL A 31 76.34 1.27 -12.83
CA VAL A 31 75.54 0.52 -11.87
C VAL A 31 74.59 1.45 -11.10
N VAL A 32 73.28 1.12 -11.10
CA VAL A 32 72.35 1.56 -10.05
C VAL A 32 71.56 0.33 -9.61
N ALA A 33 71.81 -0.08 -8.36
CA ALA A 33 71.09 -1.16 -7.70
C ALA A 33 69.64 -0.76 -7.47
N PHE A 34 68.70 -1.49 -8.08
CA PHE A 34 67.31 -1.51 -7.65
C PHE A 34 66.97 -2.93 -7.19
N VAL A 35 67.09 -3.17 -5.88
CA VAL A 35 66.43 -4.30 -5.25
C VAL A 35 64.94 -3.97 -5.23
N PHE A 36 64.22 -4.38 -6.27
CA PHE A 36 62.77 -4.42 -6.20
C PHE A 36 62.38 -5.59 -5.29
N LEU A 37 62.18 -5.29 -4.00
CA LEU A 37 61.39 -6.15 -3.12
C LEU A 37 59.99 -6.25 -3.72
N VAL A 38 59.74 -7.30 -4.49
CA VAL A 38 58.38 -7.73 -4.80
C VAL A 38 57.82 -8.25 -3.49
N ALA A 39 57.11 -7.39 -2.77
CA ALA A 39 56.25 -7.84 -1.68
C ALA A 39 55.17 -8.74 -2.30
N ALA A 40 55.38 -10.06 -2.21
CA ALA A 40 54.32 -11.01 -2.44
C ALA A 40 53.27 -10.76 -1.35
N TYR A 41 52.23 -10.01 -1.68
CA TYR A 41 51.03 -9.98 -0.85
C TYR A 41 50.41 -11.38 -0.94
N PHE A 42 50.68 -12.19 0.08
CA PHE A 42 49.83 -13.34 0.34
C PHE A 42 48.44 -12.79 0.67
N VAL A 43 47.53 -12.84 -0.31
CA VAL A 43 46.10 -12.75 -0.02
C VAL A 43 45.77 -13.99 0.80
N GLN A 44 45.66 -13.82 2.12
CA GLN A 44 45.03 -14.83 2.96
C GLN A 44 43.64 -15.11 2.37
N PRO A 45 43.19 -16.37 2.24
CA PRO A 45 41.81 -16.66 1.88
C PRO A 45 40.92 -16.18 3.03
N GLY A 46 40.58 -14.90 3.03
CA GLY A 46 39.48 -14.37 3.81
C GLY A 46 38.23 -15.08 3.34
N THR A 47 37.47 -15.65 4.26
CA THR A 47 36.15 -16.18 3.97
C THR A 47 35.33 -15.08 3.31
N GLN A 48 35.16 -15.14 1.99
CA GLN A 48 34.18 -14.32 1.31
C GLN A 48 32.81 -14.80 1.79
N GLN A 49 32.32 -14.24 2.90
CA GLN A 49 30.99 -14.53 3.40
C GLN A 49 30.02 -14.14 2.29
N SER A 50 29.35 -15.14 1.72
CA SER A 50 28.26 -14.90 0.78
C SER A 50 27.24 -13.97 1.45
N PRO A 51 26.55 -13.09 0.69
CA PRO A 51 25.42 -12.33 1.21
C PRO A 51 24.54 -13.27 2.03
N PRO A 52 24.23 -12.98 3.31
CA PRO A 52 23.65 -14.02 4.13
C PRO A 52 22.32 -14.49 3.52
N ASP A 53 22.24 -15.80 3.33
CA ASP A 53 21.34 -16.58 2.46
C ASP A 53 19.90 -16.65 3.04
N TRP A 54 19.39 -15.53 3.55
CA TRP A 54 18.03 -15.45 4.06
C TRP A 54 17.53 -14.01 4.08
N GLY A 55 16.21 -13.88 3.98
CA GLY A 55 15.48 -12.62 4.04
C GLY A 55 14.38 -12.66 5.08
N VAL A 56 13.83 -11.48 5.34
CA VAL A 56 12.61 -11.28 6.10
C VAL A 56 11.67 -10.52 5.19
N ASN A 57 10.44 -10.99 5.08
CA ASN A 57 9.36 -10.26 4.44
C ASN A 57 8.33 -9.89 5.52
N LEU A 58 7.80 -8.69 5.43
CA LEU A 58 6.77 -8.18 6.31
C LEU A 58 5.66 -7.58 5.46
N THR A 59 4.41 -7.92 5.75
CA THR A 59 3.24 -7.23 5.19
C THR A 59 2.24 -6.89 6.29
N ILE A 60 1.43 -5.85 6.04
CA ILE A 60 0.32 -5.45 6.91
C ILE A 60 -0.97 -5.86 6.20
N ASP A 61 -1.88 -6.53 6.89
CA ASP A 61 -3.18 -7.00 6.38
C ASP A 61 -3.07 -7.70 5.01
N ASN A 62 -2.13 -8.66 4.90
CA ASN A 62 -1.81 -9.38 3.66
C ASN A 62 -1.39 -8.48 2.48
N GLY A 63 -0.83 -7.30 2.76
CA GLY A 63 -0.44 -6.32 1.73
C GLY A 63 -1.58 -5.41 1.29
N GLY A 64 -2.60 -5.21 2.13
CA GLY A 64 -3.67 -4.26 1.90
C GLY A 64 -3.13 -2.83 1.67
N ALA A 65 -3.73 -2.12 0.72
CA ALA A 65 -3.33 -0.74 0.41
C ALA A 65 -3.80 0.26 1.48
N MET A 66 -4.98 0.02 2.05
CA MET A 66 -5.60 0.87 3.06
C MET A 66 -6.18 0.02 4.20
N ALA A 67 -6.26 0.61 5.38
CA ALA A 67 -6.99 0.06 6.52
C ALA A 67 -7.94 1.12 7.09
N ASN A 68 -9.11 0.68 7.55
CA ASN A 68 -10.08 1.51 8.24
C ASN A 68 -9.99 1.46 9.78
N SER A 69 -9.00 0.74 10.29
CA SER A 69 -8.80 0.53 11.72
C SER A 69 -7.30 0.51 12.01
N PRO A 70 -6.85 1.12 13.12
CA PRO A 70 -5.45 1.05 13.53
C PRO A 70 -5.04 -0.36 14.00
N LYS A 71 -6.02 -1.23 14.28
CA LYS A 71 -5.78 -2.64 14.64
C LYS A 71 -5.64 -3.46 13.37
N VAL A 72 -4.44 -3.94 13.11
CA VAL A 72 -4.04 -4.67 11.90
C VAL A 72 -3.34 -5.98 12.25
N LEU A 73 -3.12 -6.79 11.23
CA LEU A 73 -2.34 -8.03 11.30
C LEU A 73 -1.02 -7.87 10.56
N LEU A 74 0.08 -8.25 11.22
CA LEU A 74 1.39 -8.35 10.58
C LEU A 74 1.65 -9.79 10.18
N TYR A 75 2.02 -9.98 8.92
CA TYR A 75 2.44 -11.27 8.38
C TYR A 75 3.94 -11.21 8.14
N LEU A 76 4.69 -12.06 8.83
CA LEU A 76 6.13 -12.13 8.71
C LEU A 76 6.53 -13.50 8.17
N SER A 77 7.35 -13.52 7.12
CA SER A 77 7.95 -14.76 6.62
C SER A 77 9.46 -14.65 6.59
N SER A 78 10.11 -15.73 7.04
CA SER A 78 11.56 -15.88 7.02
C SER A 78 11.93 -17.36 7.06
N SER A 79 13.02 -17.73 6.39
CA SER A 79 13.52 -19.11 6.39
C SER A 79 14.46 -19.43 7.56
N LYS A 80 15.00 -18.41 8.25
CA LYS A 80 16.04 -18.59 9.29
C LYS A 80 15.85 -17.73 10.55
N ALA A 81 14.83 -16.88 10.63
CA ALA A 81 14.58 -16.08 11.82
C ALA A 81 14.24 -16.98 13.04
N ARG A 82 15.00 -16.81 14.12
CA ARG A 82 14.71 -17.42 15.43
C ARG A 82 13.73 -16.55 16.22
N ASP A 83 14.01 -15.26 16.26
CA ASP A 83 13.22 -14.25 16.97
C ASP A 83 13.21 -12.93 16.19
N CYS A 84 12.17 -12.13 16.39
CA CYS A 84 11.99 -10.82 15.78
C CYS A 84 11.47 -9.82 16.81
N ARG A 85 11.73 -8.53 16.56
CA ARG A 85 11.11 -7.41 17.26
C ARG A 85 10.51 -6.45 16.24
N TYR A 86 9.52 -5.69 16.68
CA TYR A 86 8.71 -4.83 15.81
C TYR A 86 8.64 -3.42 16.39
N SER A 87 8.44 -2.43 15.52
CA SER A 87 8.29 -1.04 15.91
C SER A 87 7.44 -0.30 14.89
N ASN A 88 6.66 0.67 15.37
CA ASN A 88 6.13 1.71 14.50
C ASN A 88 7.31 2.64 14.11
N SER A 89 7.04 3.70 13.34
CA SER A 89 8.06 4.70 13.01
C SER A 89 8.51 5.58 14.19
N ASP A 90 8.10 5.27 15.42
CA ASP A 90 8.44 5.99 16.66
C ASP A 90 9.78 5.54 17.27
N GLY A 91 10.35 4.43 16.78
CA GLY A 91 11.60 3.89 17.29
C GLY A 91 11.47 3.14 18.62
N ILE A 92 10.25 2.93 19.10
CA ILE A 92 9.96 2.11 20.28
C ILE A 92 9.79 0.67 19.81
N TRP A 93 10.72 -0.18 20.22
CA TRP A 93 10.74 -1.58 19.82
C TRP A 93 10.09 -2.46 20.88
N THR A 94 9.37 -3.50 20.44
CA THR A 94 9.04 -4.63 21.30
C THR A 94 10.32 -5.36 21.73
N ASP A 95 10.19 -6.21 22.75
CA ASP A 95 11.18 -7.25 22.98
C ASP A 95 11.24 -8.22 21.78
N PHE A 96 12.35 -8.96 21.70
CA PHE A 96 12.47 -10.05 20.74
C PHE A 96 11.56 -11.22 21.13
N GLU A 97 10.76 -11.68 20.18
CA GLU A 97 9.81 -12.78 20.34
C GLU A 97 9.89 -13.72 19.14
N THR A 98 9.48 -14.98 19.34
CA THR A 98 9.37 -15.94 18.23
C THR A 98 8.30 -15.43 17.25
N PRO A 99 8.58 -15.39 15.93
CA PRO A 99 7.60 -14.92 14.95
C PRO A 99 6.32 -15.76 15.00
N ALA A 100 5.17 -15.08 14.92
CA ALA A 100 3.89 -15.77 14.82
C ALA A 100 3.85 -16.63 13.55
N ALA A 101 3.28 -17.85 13.65
CA ALA A 101 3.18 -18.76 12.52
C ALA A 101 2.25 -18.23 11.41
N ASP A 102 1.17 -17.55 11.79
CA ASP A 102 0.18 -16.98 10.87
C ASP A 102 0.31 -15.46 10.81
N ALA A 103 -0.17 -14.78 11.85
CA ALA A 103 -0.17 -13.33 11.93
C ALA A 103 0.00 -12.84 13.37
N ARG A 104 0.63 -11.68 13.51
CA ARG A 104 0.78 -10.97 14.77
C ARG A 104 -0.21 -9.81 14.82
N GLN A 105 -1.01 -9.73 15.88
CA GLN A 105 -1.83 -8.54 16.13
C GLN A 105 -0.94 -7.32 16.37
N TRP A 106 -1.29 -6.19 15.76
CA TRP A 106 -0.55 -4.95 15.87
C TRP A 106 -1.50 -3.75 15.95
N THR A 107 -1.06 -2.72 16.68
CA THR A 107 -1.75 -1.43 16.72
C THR A 107 -0.82 -0.37 16.13
N LEU A 108 -1.25 0.21 15.01
CA LEU A 108 -0.54 1.28 14.32
C LEU A 108 -0.49 2.54 15.19
N SER A 109 0.46 3.42 14.91
CA SER A 109 0.51 4.73 15.55
C SER A 109 -0.78 5.52 15.29
N PRO A 110 -1.23 6.34 16.25
CA PRO A 110 -2.53 7.02 16.16
C PRO A 110 -2.62 8.03 15.00
N GLY A 111 -3.86 8.39 14.64
CA GLY A 111 -4.20 9.34 13.57
C GLY A 111 -4.19 8.71 12.18
N ASP A 112 -4.91 9.30 11.24
CA ASP A 112 -4.90 8.84 9.84
C ASP A 112 -3.61 9.22 9.11
N GLY A 113 -3.36 8.57 7.97
CA GLY A 113 -2.19 8.78 7.13
C GLY A 113 -1.31 7.55 6.95
N LEU A 114 -0.18 7.71 6.27
CA LEU A 114 0.75 6.62 5.98
C LEU A 114 1.37 6.09 7.28
N LYS A 115 1.20 4.80 7.53
CA LYS A 115 1.78 4.09 8.66
C LYS A 115 2.89 3.17 8.17
N VAL A 116 3.95 3.08 8.95
CA VAL A 116 5.11 2.23 8.67
C VAL A 116 5.40 1.38 9.90
N VAL A 117 5.54 0.08 9.67
CA VAL A 117 5.97 -0.89 10.68
C VAL A 117 7.30 -1.49 10.21
N ARG A 118 8.25 -1.59 11.13
CA ARG A 118 9.56 -2.21 10.90
C ARG A 118 9.67 -3.46 11.73
N ALA A 119 10.32 -4.48 11.16
CA ALA A 119 10.73 -5.69 11.86
C ALA A 119 12.24 -5.85 11.78
N VAL A 120 12.86 -6.28 12.87
CA VAL A 120 14.25 -6.76 12.90
C VAL A 120 14.24 -8.16 13.46
N CYS A 121 14.81 -9.11 12.71
CA CYS A 121 14.86 -10.51 13.07
C CYS A 121 16.30 -10.98 13.19
N ARG A 122 16.54 -11.93 14.11
CA ARG A 122 17.84 -12.54 14.34
C ARG A 122 17.78 -14.03 14.02
N ALA A 123 18.78 -14.55 13.34
CA ALA A 123 18.96 -15.97 13.14
C ALA A 123 19.77 -16.62 14.29
N SER A 124 19.91 -17.94 14.24
CA SER A 124 20.69 -18.72 15.23
C SER A 124 22.17 -18.34 15.26
N ASP A 125 22.73 -17.90 14.14
CA ASP A 125 24.10 -17.40 14.00
C ASP A 125 24.27 -15.92 14.44
N ALA A 126 23.22 -15.35 15.06
CA ALA A 126 23.13 -13.94 15.46
C ALA A 126 23.18 -12.91 14.31
N SER A 127 23.10 -13.36 13.05
CA SER A 127 22.91 -12.42 11.93
C SER A 127 21.53 -11.76 12.02
N GLU A 128 21.46 -10.47 11.67
CA GLU A 128 20.21 -9.72 11.67
C GLU A 128 19.74 -9.39 10.25
N ARG A 129 18.41 -9.28 10.10
CA ARG A 129 17.73 -8.80 8.91
C ARG A 129 16.57 -7.91 9.29
N SER A 130 16.36 -6.87 8.49
CA SER A 130 15.24 -5.96 8.65
C SER A 130 14.27 -6.06 7.48
N ALA A 131 13.00 -5.85 7.77
CA ALA A 131 11.95 -5.62 6.78
C ALA A 131 11.10 -4.44 7.23
N GLU A 132 10.43 -3.79 6.29
CA GLU A 132 9.45 -2.76 6.57
C GLU A 132 8.22 -2.96 5.70
N ALA A 133 7.08 -2.54 6.22
CA ALA A 133 5.80 -2.54 5.52
C ALA A 133 5.08 -1.24 5.82
N SER A 134 4.26 -0.80 4.87
CA SER A 134 3.44 0.40 5.03
C SER A 134 2.01 0.18 4.60
N ILE A 135 1.11 0.98 5.17
CA ILE A 135 -0.32 0.98 4.86
C ILE A 135 -0.86 2.40 5.06
N LEU A 136 -1.83 2.82 4.26
CA LEU A 136 -2.53 4.08 4.49
C LEU A 136 -3.70 3.83 5.45
N LEU A 137 -3.59 4.33 6.69
CA LEU A 137 -4.68 4.28 7.65
C LEU A 137 -5.64 5.45 7.36
N ASP A 138 -6.90 5.12 7.20
CA ASP A 138 -7.99 6.09 7.08
C ASP A 138 -9.17 5.55 7.87
N SER A 139 -9.34 6.03 9.10
CA SER A 139 -10.38 5.59 10.04
C SER A 139 -11.55 6.56 10.15
N THR A 140 -11.57 7.58 9.30
CA THR A 140 -12.57 8.66 9.37
C THR A 140 -13.67 8.39 8.35
N PRO A 141 -14.94 8.23 8.78
CA PRO A 141 -16.05 8.11 7.85
C PRO A 141 -16.31 9.40 7.06
N PRO A 142 -16.84 9.28 5.83
CA PRO A 142 -17.31 10.45 5.08
C PRO A 142 -18.39 11.22 5.84
N GLU A 143 -18.30 12.55 5.81
CA GLU A 143 -19.35 13.45 6.31
C GLU A 143 -20.30 13.82 5.16
N ILE A 144 -21.60 13.76 5.40
CA ILE A 144 -22.62 14.05 4.38
C ILE A 144 -23.52 15.19 4.85
N VAL A 145 -23.59 16.25 4.04
CA VAL A 145 -24.45 17.41 4.28
C VAL A 145 -25.54 17.46 3.20
N LEU A 146 -26.80 17.33 3.61
CA LEU A 146 -27.96 17.52 2.74
C LEU A 146 -28.21 19.02 2.59
N LEU A 147 -28.07 19.55 1.38
CA LEU A 147 -28.02 21.00 1.14
C LEU A 147 -29.37 21.61 0.83
N LYS A 148 -30.14 20.96 -0.06
CA LYS A 148 -31.40 21.53 -0.54
C LYS A 148 -32.33 20.47 -1.10
N LEU A 149 -33.60 20.60 -0.74
CA LEU A 149 -34.73 20.09 -1.53
C LEU A 149 -35.36 21.31 -2.21
N SER A 150 -35.42 21.32 -3.53
CA SER A 150 -36.03 22.43 -4.29
C SER A 150 -37.09 21.95 -5.25
N GLY A 151 -38.10 22.81 -5.44
CA GLY A 151 -39.18 22.57 -6.38
C GLY A 151 -40.16 21.50 -5.90
N VAL A 152 -40.36 21.33 -4.59
CA VAL A 152 -41.31 20.36 -3.99
C VAL A 152 -42.76 20.79 -4.27
N THR A 153 -43.12 20.82 -5.54
CA THR A 153 -44.41 21.19 -6.10
C THR A 153 -44.59 20.30 -7.32
N ASN A 154 -45.73 19.63 -7.48
CA ASN A 154 -46.03 18.71 -8.59
C ASN A 154 -45.25 17.39 -8.62
N SER A 155 -44.99 16.78 -7.47
CA SER A 155 -44.43 15.41 -7.38
C SER A 155 -43.03 15.22 -7.97
N GLU A 156 -42.37 16.29 -8.45
CA GLU A 156 -41.00 16.31 -8.91
C GLU A 156 -40.20 17.27 -8.04
N PHE A 157 -38.94 16.97 -7.74
CA PHE A 157 -38.07 17.84 -6.95
C PHE A 157 -36.61 17.44 -7.17
N GLU A 158 -35.68 18.33 -6.78
CA GLU A 158 -34.25 18.03 -6.79
C GLU A 158 -33.73 17.87 -5.36
N ALA A 159 -32.97 16.80 -5.14
CA ALA A 159 -32.19 16.59 -3.93
C ALA A 159 -30.72 16.87 -4.21
N SER A 160 -30.13 17.80 -3.46
CA SER A 160 -28.70 18.12 -3.52
C SER A 160 -28.02 17.81 -2.20
N PHE A 161 -26.86 17.16 -2.27
CA PHE A 161 -26.02 16.90 -1.12
C PHE A 161 -24.56 17.13 -1.45
N LYS A 162 -23.74 17.22 -0.41
CA LYS A 162 -22.29 17.28 -0.49
C LYS A 162 -21.72 16.27 0.48
N ALA A 163 -20.76 15.47 0.01
CA ALA A 163 -20.04 14.53 0.86
C ALA A 163 -18.56 14.92 0.90
N THR A 164 -17.95 14.88 2.08
CA THR A 164 -16.55 15.24 2.33
C THR A 164 -15.86 14.14 3.10
N ASP A 165 -14.56 14.03 2.88
CA ASP A 165 -13.70 13.03 3.52
C ASP A 165 -12.30 13.62 3.70
N ASN A 166 -11.56 13.17 4.72
CA ASN A 166 -10.24 13.70 5.05
C ASN A 166 -9.12 13.17 4.12
N ILE A 167 -9.28 11.99 3.52
CA ILE A 167 -8.27 11.34 2.67
C ILE A 167 -8.83 10.99 1.29
N ALA A 168 -10.03 10.42 1.23
CA ALA A 168 -10.63 9.94 0.00
C ALA A 168 -10.98 11.09 -0.96
N ARG A 169 -10.49 10.98 -2.19
CA ARG A 169 -10.80 11.97 -3.26
C ARG A 169 -12.14 11.72 -3.92
N THR A 170 -12.62 10.49 -3.84
CA THR A 170 -13.89 10.06 -4.44
C THR A 170 -14.55 9.06 -3.52
N LEU A 171 -15.88 9.10 -3.47
CA LEU A 171 -16.72 8.33 -2.56
C LEU A 171 -17.72 7.51 -3.38
N ALA A 172 -17.97 6.27 -2.99
CA ALA A 172 -19.06 5.48 -3.54
C ALA A 172 -20.34 5.82 -2.79
N CYS A 173 -21.22 6.63 -3.40
CA CYS A 173 -22.45 7.10 -2.77
C CYS A 173 -23.69 6.44 -3.38
N SER A 174 -24.66 6.14 -2.53
CA SER A 174 -26.04 5.78 -2.93
C SER A 174 -27.05 6.66 -2.21
N MET A 175 -28.19 6.87 -2.85
CA MET A 175 -29.31 7.60 -2.28
C MET A 175 -30.55 6.70 -2.29
N ASN A 176 -31.34 6.73 -1.23
CA ASN A 176 -32.61 6.05 -1.16
C ASN A 176 -33.70 7.11 -1.00
N LEU A 177 -34.72 7.06 -1.86
CA LEU A 177 -35.99 7.75 -1.65
C LEU A 177 -36.96 6.71 -1.08
N ASP A 178 -37.27 6.83 0.21
CA ASP A 178 -37.89 5.79 1.02
C ASP A 178 -37.17 4.44 0.86
N ALA A 179 -37.82 3.43 0.30
CA ALA A 179 -37.24 2.11 0.06
C ALA A 179 -36.55 1.98 -1.32
N ILE A 180 -36.63 3.00 -2.19
CA ILE A 180 -36.14 2.93 -3.56
C ILE A 180 -34.70 3.40 -3.61
N LYS A 181 -33.77 2.48 -3.92
CA LYS A 181 -32.35 2.78 -4.08
C LYS A 181 -32.07 3.42 -5.45
N LEU A 182 -31.26 4.48 -5.43
CA LEU A 182 -30.79 5.24 -6.57
C LEU A 182 -29.25 5.22 -6.55
N ASP A 183 -28.67 4.71 -7.63
CA ASP A 183 -27.23 4.74 -7.81
C ASP A 183 -26.77 6.12 -8.28
N LEU A 184 -25.77 6.67 -7.59
CA LEU A 184 -25.18 7.98 -7.90
C LEU A 184 -23.79 7.83 -8.53
N GLY A 185 -23.23 6.62 -8.55
CA GLY A 185 -21.86 6.31 -8.92
C GLY A 185 -20.84 6.89 -7.94
N ARG A 186 -19.61 7.10 -8.43
CA ARG A 186 -18.57 7.78 -7.64
C ARG A 186 -18.83 9.29 -7.61
N VAL A 187 -18.78 9.87 -6.43
CA VAL A 187 -18.92 11.31 -6.18
C VAL A 187 -17.56 11.83 -5.73
N ALA A 188 -17.07 12.91 -6.36
CA ALA A 188 -15.85 13.55 -5.89
C ALA A 188 -16.06 14.13 -4.49
N SER A 189 -15.11 13.92 -3.58
CA SER A 189 -15.14 14.53 -2.25
C SER A 189 -15.25 16.05 -2.40
N ASN A 190 -16.05 16.68 -1.55
CA ASN A 190 -16.38 18.11 -1.55
C ASN A 190 -17.18 18.60 -2.77
N ALA A 191 -17.61 17.72 -3.69
CA ALA A 191 -18.49 18.10 -4.80
C ALA A 191 -19.96 18.08 -4.39
N VAL A 192 -20.74 19.01 -4.96
CA VAL A 192 -22.21 18.97 -4.86
C VAL A 192 -22.75 17.99 -5.88
N LYS A 193 -23.57 17.05 -5.42
CA LYS A 193 -24.28 16.08 -6.26
C LYS A 193 -25.78 16.35 -6.17
N THR A 194 -26.39 16.55 -7.33
CA THR A 194 -27.83 16.80 -7.47
C THR A 194 -28.49 15.66 -8.23
N LYS A 195 -29.68 15.25 -7.77
CA LYS A 195 -30.51 14.24 -8.42
C LYS A 195 -31.95 14.73 -8.51
N ALA A 196 -32.51 14.70 -9.70
CA ALA A 196 -33.95 14.88 -9.91
C ALA A 196 -34.68 13.61 -9.46
N LEU A 197 -35.76 13.79 -8.71
CA LEU A 197 -36.55 12.77 -8.05
C LEU A 197 -38.03 13.03 -8.27
N THR A 198 -38.81 11.96 -8.19
CA THR A 198 -40.27 12.05 -8.18
C THR A 198 -40.85 11.24 -7.04
N ALA A 199 -41.85 11.80 -6.35
CA ALA A 199 -42.56 11.17 -5.24
C ALA A 199 -44.01 11.61 -5.24
N SER A 200 -44.92 10.73 -4.80
CA SER A 200 -46.33 11.08 -4.60
C SER A 200 -46.50 12.17 -3.53
N GLN A 201 -47.71 12.70 -3.41
CA GLN A 201 -48.05 13.51 -2.23
C GLN A 201 -47.93 12.68 -0.96
N GLY A 202 -47.49 13.33 0.12
CA GLY A 202 -47.30 12.70 1.42
C GLY A 202 -45.91 12.90 1.99
N THR A 203 -45.63 12.17 3.07
CA THR A 203 -44.34 12.25 3.77
C THR A 203 -43.37 11.24 3.19
N HIS A 204 -42.17 11.70 2.89
CA HIS A 204 -41.10 10.94 2.27
C HIS A 204 -39.79 11.16 3.03
N SER A 205 -38.83 10.28 2.79
CA SER A 205 -37.48 10.36 3.35
C SER A 205 -36.44 10.15 2.27
N ILE A 206 -35.35 10.92 2.35
CA ILE A 206 -34.14 10.67 1.59
C ILE A 206 -33.04 10.26 2.55
N LYS A 207 -32.42 9.11 2.28
CA LYS A 207 -31.21 8.64 2.94
C LYS A 207 -30.07 8.64 1.94
N VAL A 208 -28.92 9.21 2.29
CA VAL A 208 -27.69 9.15 1.49
C VAL A 208 -26.63 8.42 2.29
N GLU A 209 -25.99 7.44 1.68
CA GLU A 209 -24.88 6.68 2.24
C GLU A 209 -23.68 6.82 1.33
N CYS A 210 -22.51 7.11 1.87
CA CYS A 210 -21.25 7.17 1.13
C CYS A 210 -20.19 6.29 1.80
N THR A 211 -19.43 5.57 0.99
CA THR A 211 -18.29 4.74 1.43
C THR A 211 -17.01 5.27 0.79
N ASP A 212 -15.95 5.42 1.58
CA ASP A 212 -14.62 5.77 1.07
C ASP A 212 -13.84 4.56 0.52
N ASP A 213 -12.57 4.77 0.17
CA ASP A 213 -11.70 3.73 -0.39
C ASP A 213 -11.11 2.79 0.70
N ALA A 214 -11.10 3.19 1.97
CA ALA A 214 -10.72 2.36 3.11
C ALA A 214 -11.87 1.51 3.66
N GLY A 215 -13.11 1.82 3.27
CA GLY A 215 -14.34 1.14 3.67
C GLY A 215 -15.09 1.80 4.83
N ASN A 216 -14.74 3.02 5.27
CA ASN A 216 -15.57 3.72 6.25
C ASN A 216 -16.87 4.21 5.59
N ARG A 217 -17.94 4.30 6.39
CA ARG A 217 -19.29 4.59 5.91
C ARG A 217 -19.90 5.79 6.64
N GLY A 218 -20.31 6.78 5.86
CA GLY A 218 -21.10 7.93 6.30
C GLY A 218 -22.55 7.83 5.86
N GLU A 219 -23.45 8.44 6.63
CA GLU A 219 -24.89 8.46 6.35
C GLU A 219 -25.53 9.80 6.73
N ALA A 220 -26.50 10.26 5.94
CA ALA A 220 -27.41 11.36 6.30
C ALA A 220 -28.84 11.04 5.87
N ILE A 221 -29.82 11.44 6.67
CA ILE A 221 -31.26 11.27 6.39
C ILE A 221 -31.97 12.62 6.52
N VAL A 222 -32.91 12.90 5.62
CA VAL A 222 -33.89 13.99 5.73
C VAL A 222 -35.30 13.49 5.46
N SER A 223 -36.27 13.98 6.21
CA SER A 223 -37.70 13.78 5.94
C SER A 223 -38.30 15.06 5.38
N PHE A 224 -39.25 14.92 4.46
CA PHE A 224 -39.93 16.03 3.82
C PHE A 224 -41.35 15.63 3.42
N THR A 225 -42.18 16.62 3.09
CA THR A 225 -43.55 16.40 2.63
C THR A 225 -43.72 16.98 1.23
N VAL A 226 -44.33 16.20 0.33
CA VAL A 226 -44.78 16.66 -0.98
C VAL A 226 -46.24 17.08 -0.84
N GLU A 227 -46.52 18.37 -1.05
CA GLU A 227 -47.84 18.96 -0.91
C GLU A 227 -48.63 18.96 -2.22
N ALA A 228 -49.96 19.02 -2.10
CA ALA A 228 -50.86 19.25 -3.23
C ALA A 228 -50.85 20.72 -3.63
N LEU A 229 -50.98 21.00 -4.94
CA LEU A 229 -51.39 22.33 -5.35
C LEU A 229 -52.84 22.55 -4.92
N GLU A 230 -53.08 23.53 -4.05
CA GLU A 230 -54.41 24.07 -3.82
C GLU A 230 -55.02 24.45 -5.18
N PRO A 231 -56.25 24.01 -5.52
CA PRO A 231 -56.90 24.46 -6.75
C PRO A 231 -57.07 25.98 -6.66
N ASN A 232 -56.49 26.71 -7.61
CA ASN A 232 -56.56 28.18 -7.66
C ASN A 232 -58.00 28.65 -7.39
N ALA A 233 -58.24 29.26 -6.23
CA ALA A 233 -59.52 29.86 -5.85
C ALA A 233 -59.73 31.19 -6.58
N ASN A 234 -59.73 31.17 -7.92
CA ASN A 234 -60.06 32.32 -8.76
C ASN A 234 -61.03 31.88 -9.87
N ASN A 235 -62.27 31.58 -9.49
CA ASN A 235 -63.41 31.77 -10.37
C ASN A 235 -64.68 31.93 -9.54
N SER A 236 -65.01 33.17 -9.18
CA SER A 236 -66.33 33.58 -8.68
C SER A 236 -66.56 35.03 -9.06
#